data_AF-A0A3D3Q9J7-F1
#
_entry.id   AF-A0A3D3Q9J7-F1
#
_cell.length_a   1.000
_cell.length_b   1.000
_cell.length_c   1.000
_cell.angle_alpha   90.00
_cell.angle_beta   90.00
_cell.angle_gamma   90.00
#
_symmetry.space_group_name_H-M   'P 1'
#
loop_
_entity.id
_entity.type
_entity.pdbx_description
1 polymer ?
#
loop_
_entity_poly.entity_id
_entity_poly.type
_entity_poly.pdbx_seq_one_letter_code
_entity_poly.pdbx_strand_id
1 'polypeptide(L)'
;GTNDLTQMTWGFSRDDVEASFFSTYLEKGIFAVSPFESLDIQGVGALVRRAVESGRAARPDLHLGVCGEHGGDPASIHFFDEVGLDYVSCSPFRVPVARLEAGRAAAGAEGGSATA
;
A
#
# COMPACT_ATOMS: atom_id res chain seq x y z
N GLY A 1 -7.09 -0.78 7.19
CA GLY A 1 -7.15 -2.07 6.47
C GLY A 1 -7.29 -1.79 4.99
N THR A 2 -6.26 -2.06 4.21
CA THR A 2 -6.27 -1.73 2.78
C THR A 2 -7.07 -2.70 1.92
N ASN A 3 -7.31 -3.94 2.38
CA ASN A 3 -8.14 -4.89 1.63
C ASN A 3 -9.58 -4.35 1.47
N ASP A 4 -10.26 -4.04 2.57
CA ASP A 4 -11.60 -3.43 2.51
C ASP A 4 -11.61 -2.06 1.82
N LEU A 5 -10.56 -1.26 2.01
CA LEU A 5 -10.45 0.03 1.32
C LEU A 5 -10.37 -0.17 -0.20
N THR A 6 -9.60 -1.15 -0.69
CA THR A 6 -9.55 -1.52 -2.11
C THR A 6 -10.92 -1.98 -2.58
N GLN A 7 -11.60 -2.87 -1.84
CA GLN A 7 -12.94 -3.36 -2.18
C GLN A 7 -13.92 -2.20 -2.39
N MET A 8 -13.97 -1.26 -1.46
CA MET A 8 -14.90 -0.12 -1.52
C MET A 8 -14.50 0.92 -2.57
N THR A 9 -13.20 1.10 -2.82
CA THR A 9 -12.70 2.06 -3.82
C THR A 9 -12.98 1.57 -5.24
N TRP A 10 -12.74 0.28 -5.50
CA TRP A 10 -13.00 -0.34 -6.79
C TRP A 10 -14.46 -0.77 -6.99
N GLY A 11 -15.24 -0.88 -5.91
CA GLY A 11 -16.57 -1.48 -5.94
C GLY A 11 -16.51 -2.99 -6.19
N PHE A 12 -15.46 -3.65 -5.71
CA PHE A 12 -15.22 -5.07 -5.90
C PHE A 12 -15.45 -5.84 -4.60
N SER A 13 -16.28 -6.87 -4.67
CA SER A 13 -16.21 -7.99 -3.71
C SER A 13 -15.06 -8.89 -4.16
N ARG A 14 -14.01 -9.02 -3.35
CA ARG A 14 -12.77 -9.71 -3.73
C ARG A 14 -13.03 -11.12 -4.23
N ASP A 15 -13.79 -11.91 -3.48
CA ASP A 15 -14.07 -13.32 -3.78
C ASP A 15 -14.83 -13.46 -5.11
N ASP A 16 -15.77 -12.54 -5.39
CA ASP A 16 -16.58 -12.58 -6.61
C ASP A 16 -15.78 -12.16 -7.85
N VAL A 17 -14.94 -11.12 -7.74
CA VAL A 17 -14.16 -10.63 -8.88
C VAL A 17 -13.02 -11.57 -9.25
N GLU A 18 -12.37 -12.20 -8.26
CA GLU A 18 -11.34 -13.23 -8.47
C GLU A 18 -11.90 -14.45 -9.22
N ALA A 19 -13.14 -14.84 -8.93
CA ALA A 19 -13.80 -15.97 -9.58
C ALA A 19 -14.43 -15.64 -10.95
N SER A 20 -14.55 -14.37 -11.32
CA SER A 20 -15.33 -13.97 -12.51
C SER A 20 -14.51 -13.34 -13.63
N PHE A 21 -13.91 -12.17 -13.43
CA PHE A 21 -13.33 -11.38 -14.53
C PHE A 21 -11.90 -10.88 -14.29
N PHE A 22 -11.29 -11.16 -13.13
CA PHE A 22 -9.93 -10.70 -12.84
C PHE A 22 -8.90 -11.22 -13.84
N SER A 23 -8.98 -12.51 -14.20
CA SER A 23 -8.11 -13.13 -15.20
C SER A 23 -8.19 -12.40 -16.54
N THR A 24 -9.41 -12.10 -17.00
CA THR A 24 -9.63 -11.33 -18.24
C THR A 24 -9.05 -9.92 -18.18
N TYR A 25 -9.13 -9.24 -17.03
CA TYR A 25 -8.57 -7.90 -16.87
C TYR A 25 -7.03 -7.91 -16.87
N LEU A 26 -6.42 -8.92 -16.27
CA LEU A 26 -4.96 -9.13 -16.33
C LEU A 26 -4.50 -9.47 -17.76
N GLU A 27 -5.19 -10.39 -18.44
CA GLU A 27 -4.89 -10.79 -19.83
C GLU A 27 -5.02 -9.62 -20.82
N LYS A 28 -5.99 -8.73 -20.59
CA LYS A 28 -6.19 -7.51 -21.40
C LYS A 28 -5.28 -6.35 -20.99
N GLY A 29 -4.45 -6.52 -19.96
CA GLY A 29 -3.57 -5.47 -19.44
C GLY A 29 -4.32 -4.29 -18.83
N ILE A 30 -5.59 -4.47 -18.46
CA ILE A 30 -6.35 -3.46 -17.70
C ILE A 30 -5.74 -3.34 -16.29
N PHE A 31 -5.36 -4.48 -15.72
CA PHE A 31 -4.52 -4.54 -14.53
C PHE A 31 -3.15 -5.09 -14.90
N ALA A 32 -2.10 -4.42 -14.43
CA ALA A 32 -0.74 -4.97 -14.48
C ALA A 32 -0.51 -6.00 -13.36
N VAL A 33 -1.09 -5.74 -12.19
CA VAL A 33 -1.06 -6.61 -10.99
C VAL A 33 -2.41 -6.48 -10.29
N SER A 34 -2.81 -7.50 -9.54
CA SER A 34 -4.04 -7.41 -8.74
C SER A 34 -3.94 -6.26 -7.72
N PRO A 35 -4.93 -5.35 -7.64
CA PRO A 35 -4.98 -4.28 -6.63
C PRO A 35 -5.19 -4.80 -5.19
N PHE A 36 -5.40 -6.11 -5.00
CA PHE A 36 -5.42 -6.78 -3.70
C PHE A 36 -4.05 -7.37 -3.31
N GLU A 37 -3.11 -7.43 -4.26
CA GLU A 37 -1.75 -7.92 -4.04
C GLU A 37 -0.78 -6.74 -3.87
N SER A 38 -0.85 -5.77 -4.78
CA SER A 38 -0.07 -4.52 -4.72
C SER A 38 -1.02 -3.33 -4.74
N LEU A 39 -0.75 -2.35 -3.88
CA LEU A 39 -1.64 -1.20 -3.68
C LEU A 39 -1.79 -0.40 -4.98
N ASP A 40 -3.03 -0.15 -5.38
CA ASP A 40 -3.34 0.88 -6.38
C ASP A 40 -3.00 2.27 -5.81
N ILE A 41 -1.82 2.78 -6.14
CA ILE A 41 -1.31 4.06 -5.64
C ILE A 41 -2.19 5.24 -6.07
N GLN A 42 -2.76 5.19 -7.28
CA GLN A 42 -3.49 6.34 -7.84
C GLN A 42 -4.91 6.47 -7.26
N GLY A 43 -5.61 5.36 -7.06
CA GLY A 43 -6.94 5.35 -6.44
C GLY A 43 -6.87 5.18 -4.92
N VAL A 44 -6.58 3.95 -4.46
CA VAL A 44 -6.56 3.60 -3.04
C VAL A 44 -5.48 4.38 -2.28
N GLY A 45 -4.30 4.53 -2.87
CA GLY A 45 -3.19 5.28 -2.29
C GLY A 45 -3.50 6.77 -2.10
N ALA A 46 -4.26 7.40 -3.00
CA ALA A 46 -4.71 8.78 -2.82
C ALA A 46 -5.60 8.94 -1.58
N LEU A 47 -6.46 7.96 -1.29
CA LEU A 47 -7.27 7.96 -0.06
C LEU A 47 -6.40 7.77 1.19
N VAL A 48 -5.41 6.87 1.13
CA VAL A 48 -4.45 6.67 2.23
C VAL A 48 -3.68 7.96 2.52
N ARG A 49 -3.11 8.61 1.50
CA ARG A 49 -2.36 9.87 1.63
C ARG A 49 -3.21 10.95 2.28
N ARG A 50 -4.44 11.14 1.79
CA ARG A 50 -5.39 12.11 2.35
C ARG A 50 -5.74 11.82 3.81
N ALA A 51 -5.90 10.54 4.17
CA ALA A 51 -6.17 10.12 5.54
C ALA A 51 -5.00 10.42 6.49
N VAL A 52 -3.76 10.18 6.05
CA VAL A 52 -2.55 10.51 6.82
C VAL A 52 -2.45 12.02 7.02
N GLU A 53 -2.55 12.80 5.94
CA GLU A 53 -2.47 14.27 5.99
C GLU A 53 -3.54 14.87 6.90
N SER A 54 -4.81 14.48 6.71
CA SER A 54 -5.93 15.00 7.48
C SER A 54 -5.85 14.55 8.96
N GLY A 55 -5.45 13.30 9.19
CA GLY A 55 -5.30 12.75 10.53
C GLY A 55 -4.23 13.47 11.33
N ARG A 56 -3.06 13.70 10.72
CA ARG A 56 -1.95 14.41 11.37
C ARG A 56 -2.17 15.92 11.48
N ALA A 57 -2.91 16.52 10.56
CA ALA A 57 -3.34 17.91 10.70
C ALA A 57 -4.22 18.12 11.95
N ALA A 58 -5.07 17.14 12.27
CA ALA A 58 -5.94 17.20 13.45
C ALA A 58 -5.23 16.73 14.74
N ARG A 59 -4.32 15.75 14.64
CA ARG A 59 -3.53 15.22 15.76
C ARG A 59 -2.10 14.93 15.28
N PRO A 60 -1.14 15.84 15.53
CA PRO A 60 0.23 15.73 14.99
C PRO A 60 0.99 14.45 15.38
N ASP A 61 0.70 13.89 16.55
CA ASP A 61 1.30 12.66 17.09
C ASP A 61 0.48 11.39 16.80
N LEU A 62 -0.48 11.47 15.87
CA LEU A 62 -1.30 10.32 15.49
C LEU A 62 -0.43 9.23 14.85
N HIS A 63 -0.31 8.11 15.56
CA HIS A 63 0.35 6.91 15.09
C HIS A 63 -0.53 6.17 14.08
N LEU A 64 0.00 5.89 12.89
CA LEU A 64 -0.71 5.33 11.76
C LEU A 64 0.06 4.15 11.19
N GLY A 65 -0.65 3.10 10.85
CA GLY A 65 -0.07 1.95 10.16
C GLY A 65 -1.06 1.25 9.27
N VAL A 66 -0.55 0.27 8.54
CA VAL A 66 -1.32 -0.55 7.61
C VAL A 66 -1.24 -2.02 8.00
N CYS A 67 -2.31 -2.75 7.73
CA CYS A 67 -2.40 -4.19 7.90
C CYS A 67 -2.98 -4.83 6.63
N GLY A 68 -2.62 -6.08 6.42
CA GLY A 68 -3.09 -6.91 5.32
C GLY A 68 -1.99 -7.28 4.35
N GLU A 69 -2.38 -7.75 3.17
CA GLU A 69 -1.51 -8.30 2.15
C GLU A 69 -0.48 -7.28 1.65
N HIS A 70 -0.92 -6.04 1.42
CA HIS A 70 -0.07 -4.93 0.98
C HIS A 70 1.03 -4.58 1.98
N GLY A 71 0.85 -4.87 3.28
CA GLY A 71 1.88 -4.64 4.30
C GLY A 71 3.11 -5.52 4.14
N GLY A 72 3.07 -6.53 3.26
CA GLY A 72 4.21 -7.36 2.89
C GLY A 72 4.57 -7.32 1.41
N ASP A 73 3.98 -6.40 0.64
CA ASP A 73 4.32 -6.15 -0.77
C ASP A 73 5.40 -5.06 -0.87
N PRO A 74 6.56 -5.31 -1.52
CA PRO A 74 7.63 -4.33 -1.66
C PRO A 74 7.17 -2.97 -2.18
N ALA A 75 6.44 -2.92 -3.31
CA ALA A 75 6.04 -1.65 -3.92
C ALA A 75 5.11 -0.85 -2.99
N SER A 76 4.16 -1.53 -2.36
CA SER A 76 3.25 -0.93 -1.39
C SER A 76 4.00 -0.39 -0.16
N ILE A 77 5.00 -1.11 0.35
CA ILE A 77 5.81 -0.66 1.51
C ILE A 77 6.54 0.65 1.20
N HIS A 78 7.13 0.78 0.03
CA HIS A 78 7.82 2.02 -0.37
C HIS A 78 6.83 3.19 -0.45
N PHE A 79 5.62 2.96 -0.96
CA PHE A 79 4.56 3.97 -0.93
C PHE A 79 4.14 4.33 0.51
N PHE A 80 4.00 3.35 1.40
CA PHE A 80 3.62 3.61 2.79
C PHE A 80 4.69 4.42 3.55
N ASP A 81 5.96 4.16 3.26
CA ASP A 81 7.08 4.98 3.74
C ASP A 81 7.01 6.42 3.18
N GLU A 82 6.78 6.57 1.86
CA GLU A 82 6.66 7.87 1.19
C GLU A 82 5.54 8.75 1.80
N VAL A 83 4.38 8.16 2.10
CA VAL A 83 3.28 8.91 2.75
C VAL A 83 3.46 9.05 4.27
N GLY A 84 4.50 8.44 4.83
CA GLY A 84 4.92 8.59 6.22
C GLY A 84 4.14 7.75 7.22
N LEU A 85 3.68 6.55 6.87
CA LEU A 85 3.15 5.61 7.88
C LEU A 85 4.23 5.21 8.88
N ASP A 86 3.83 4.98 10.13
CA ASP A 86 4.76 4.64 11.21
C ASP A 86 5.10 3.13 11.22
N TYR A 87 4.21 2.28 10.72
CA TYR A 87 4.47 0.84 10.63
C TYR A 87 3.65 0.13 9.55
N VAL A 88 4.17 -1.03 9.14
CA VAL A 88 3.44 -2.04 8.34
C VAL A 88 3.25 -3.31 9.17
N SER A 89 2.12 -3.98 8.97
CA SER A 89 1.79 -5.26 9.59
C SER A 89 1.41 -6.27 8.51
N CYS A 90 2.10 -7.40 8.50
CA CYS A 90 1.94 -8.47 7.52
C CYS A 90 2.00 -9.86 8.17
N SER A 91 1.72 -10.90 7.38
CA SER A 91 1.79 -12.28 7.85
C SER A 91 3.22 -12.65 8.29
N PRO A 92 3.39 -13.59 9.25
CA PRO A 92 4.69 -13.90 9.84
C PRO A 92 5.80 -14.20 8.82
N PHE A 93 5.48 -14.93 7.76
CA PHE A 93 6.43 -15.30 6.72
C PHE A 93 6.85 -14.14 5.81
N ARG A 94 6.06 -13.06 5.75
CA ARG A 94 6.38 -11.83 4.99
C ARG A 94 7.19 -10.83 5.81
N VAL A 95 7.30 -11.01 7.13
CA VAL A 95 8.06 -10.09 8.01
C VAL A 95 9.50 -9.87 7.54
N PRO A 96 10.28 -10.89 7.11
CA PRO A 96 11.64 -10.65 6.61
C PRO A 96 11.68 -9.76 5.37
N VAL A 97 10.76 -9.96 4.43
CA VAL A 97 10.63 -9.13 3.22
C VAL A 97 10.22 -7.72 3.60
N ALA A 98 9.22 -7.57 4.47
CA ALA A 98 8.74 -6.26 4.90
C ALA A 98 9.85 -5.44 5.59
N ARG A 99 10.66 -6.08 6.43
CA ARG A 99 11.81 -5.43 7.07
C ARG A 99 12.89 -5.01 6.08
N LEU A 100 13.20 -5.86 5.10
CA LEU A 100 14.18 -5.54 4.07
C LEU A 100 13.74 -4.34 3.23
N GLU A 101 12.48 -4.34 2.80
CA GLU A 101 11.94 -3.30 1.92
C GLU A 101 11.69 -1.98 2.66
N ALA A 102 11.28 -2.01 3.93
CA ALA A 102 11.24 -0.81 4.76
C ALA A 102 12.63 -0.19 4.92
N GLY A 103 13.69 -1.01 5.10
CA GLY A 103 15.06 -0.52 5.14
C GLY A 103 15.52 0.08 3.80
N ARG A 104 15.13 -0.51 2.67
CA ARG A 104 15.42 0.02 1.33
C ARG A 104 14.70 1.33 1.05
N ALA A 105 13.43 1.45 1.43
CA ALA A 105 12.65 2.68 1.28
C ALA A 105 13.30 3.82 2.06
N ALA A 106 13.62 3.60 3.34
CA ALA A 106 14.29 4.59 4.19
C ALA A 106 15.67 5.00 3.63
N ALA A 107 16.49 4.05 3.18
CA ALA A 107 17.81 4.35 2.62
C ALA A 107 17.74 5.07 1.27
N GLY A 108 16.72 4.79 0.45
CA GLY A 108 16.47 5.46 -0.82
C GLY A 108 16.09 6.92 -0.65
N ALA A 109 15.37 7.27 0.43
CA ALA A 109 15.01 8.64 0.76
C ALA A 109 16.23 9.51 1.14
N GLU A 110 17.22 8.94 1.83
CA GLU A 110 18.44 9.66 2.25
C GLU A 110 19.36 10.03 1.07
N GLY A 111 19.37 9.24 -0.01
CA GLY A 111 20.18 9.48 -1.20
C GLY A 111 19.74 10.68 -2.07
N GLY A 112 18.54 11.21 -1.86
CA GLY A 112 18.00 12.36 -2.60
C GLY A 112 18.26 13.72 -1.96
N SER A 113 18.75 13.76 -0.71
CA SER A 113 18.95 15.00 0.05
C SER A 113 20.37 15.59 -0.07
N ALA A 114 21.28 14.93 -0.77
CA ALA A 114 22.65 15.40 -0.96
C ALA A 114 22.83 16.03 -2.35
N THR A 115 22.15 17.15 -2.63
CA THR A 115 22.54 18.17 -3.64
C THR A 115 21.56 19.36 -3.59
N ALA A 116 21.92 20.39 -2.81
CA ALA A 116 21.62 21.80 -3.06
C ALA A 116 22.51 22.66 -2.16
#